data_AF-A0A0Q5L2B6-F1
#
_entry.id   AF-A0A0Q5L2B6-F1
#
_cell.length_a   1.000
_cell.length_b   1.000
_cell.length_c   1.000
_cell.angle_alpha   90.00
_cell.angle_beta   90.00
_cell.angle_gamma   90.00
#
_symmetry.space_group_name_H-M   'P 1'
#
loop_
_entity.id
_entity.type
_entity.pdbx_description
1 polymer ?
#
loop_
_entity_poly.entity_id
_entity_poly.type
_entity_poly.pdbx_seq_one_letter_code
_entity_poly.pdbx_strand_id
1 'polypeptide(L)'
;MADSTLRRSPQLERLRKQASRAVAQYSPEMFRHTLTFSRGEHTWEVRCSVQDPQKLRPDAVARLQATAAELDGVSYRDLRVLKVHPEDTMPFPGATSPWDDGTLEVLDWSQASDFTDLRTGTAVLRRP
;
A
#
# COMPACT_ATOMS: atom_id res chain seq x y z
N MET A 1 14.11 -26.14 -9.72
CA MET A 1 14.96 -25.60 -8.63
C MET A 1 15.58 -24.31 -9.15
N ALA A 2 15.04 -23.16 -8.76
CA ALA A 2 15.52 -21.87 -9.24
C ALA A 2 16.85 -21.52 -8.56
N ASP A 3 17.82 -21.12 -9.37
CA ASP A 3 19.23 -20.96 -9.04
C ASP A 3 19.45 -19.89 -7.94
N SER A 4 19.96 -20.30 -6.78
CA SER A 4 20.12 -19.43 -5.59
C SER A 4 21.15 -18.30 -5.79
N THR A 5 21.95 -18.40 -6.85
CA THR A 5 23.01 -17.47 -7.26
C THR A 5 22.48 -16.12 -7.72
N LEU A 6 21.26 -16.05 -8.29
CA LEU A 6 20.63 -14.79 -8.71
C LEU A 6 20.29 -13.89 -7.51
N ARG A 7 20.00 -14.47 -6.32
CA ARG A 7 19.63 -13.70 -5.12
C ARG A 7 20.80 -12.95 -4.47
N ARG A 8 22.05 -13.24 -4.85
CA ARG A 8 23.29 -12.65 -4.30
C ARG A 8 24.19 -12.03 -5.38
N SER A 9 23.61 -11.59 -6.50
CA SER A 9 24.38 -10.87 -7.51
C SER A 9 24.72 -9.45 -6.99
N PRO A 10 25.99 -9.02 -7.02
CA PRO A 10 26.38 -7.64 -6.68
C PRO A 10 25.63 -6.59 -7.52
N GLN A 11 25.25 -6.96 -8.74
CA GLN A 11 24.43 -6.12 -9.61
C GLN A 11 23.01 -5.93 -9.05
N LEU A 12 22.39 -7.00 -8.53
CA LEU A 12 21.07 -6.93 -7.90
C LEU A 12 21.10 -6.08 -6.63
N GLU A 13 22.12 -6.21 -5.80
CA GLU A 13 22.30 -5.37 -4.62
C GLU A 13 22.47 -3.89 -4.97
N ARG A 14 23.26 -3.59 -6.01
CA ARG A 14 23.42 -2.22 -6.50
C ARG A 14 22.09 -1.64 -6.97
N LEU A 15 21.33 -2.41 -7.74
CA LEU A 15 20.03 -2.02 -8.24
C LEU A 15 19.01 -1.78 -7.12
N ARG A 16 18.98 -2.64 -6.10
CA ARG A 16 18.17 -2.44 -4.89
C ARG A 16 18.54 -1.14 -4.17
N LYS A 17 19.83 -0.92 -3.93
CA LYS A 17 20.30 0.34 -3.30
C LYS A 17 19.91 1.58 -4.11
N GLN A 18 19.95 1.50 -5.45
CA GLN A 18 19.50 2.59 -6.31
C GLN A 18 17.98 2.81 -6.18
N ALA A 19 17.18 1.76 -6.14
CA ALA A 19 15.74 1.84 -5.98
C ALA A 19 15.34 2.41 -4.63
N SER A 20 15.93 1.93 -3.53
CA SER A 20 15.68 2.48 -2.18
C SER A 20 16.07 3.95 -2.09
N ARG A 21 17.19 4.36 -2.71
CA ARG A 21 17.58 5.77 -2.81
C ARG A 21 16.57 6.61 -3.58
N ALA A 22 16.05 6.10 -4.69
CA ALA A 22 15.02 6.79 -5.45
C ALA A 22 13.74 6.98 -4.60
N VAL A 23 13.31 5.95 -3.86
CA VAL A 23 12.17 6.06 -2.94
C VAL A 23 12.41 7.14 -1.88
N ALA A 24 13.58 7.16 -1.26
CA ALA A 24 13.92 8.20 -0.28
C ALA A 24 13.93 9.60 -0.91
N GLN A 25 14.49 9.74 -2.11
CA GLN A 25 14.59 11.01 -2.83
C GLN A 25 13.22 11.57 -3.21
N TYR A 26 12.30 10.74 -3.68
CA TYR A 26 10.96 11.15 -4.14
C TYR A 26 9.86 10.91 -3.10
N SER A 27 10.26 10.69 -1.85
CA SER A 27 9.34 10.38 -0.75
C SER A 27 8.25 11.45 -0.57
N PRO A 28 8.56 12.76 -0.56
CA PRO A 28 7.55 13.81 -0.41
C PRO A 28 6.47 13.79 -1.50
N GLU A 29 6.84 13.46 -2.74
CA GLU A 29 5.92 13.40 -3.86
C GLU A 29 5.13 12.08 -3.90
N MET A 30 5.73 11.01 -3.39
CA MET A 30 5.13 9.67 -3.34
C MET A 30 4.13 9.53 -2.20
N PHE A 31 4.41 10.08 -1.02
CA PHE A 31 3.64 9.93 0.22
C PHE A 31 3.08 11.29 0.67
N ARG A 32 2.05 11.75 -0.04
CA ARG A 32 1.53 13.14 0.05
C ARG A 32 0.65 13.42 1.26
N HIS A 33 0.29 12.39 2.02
CA HIS A 33 -0.62 12.50 3.14
C HIS A 33 0.06 12.04 4.42
N THR A 34 -0.36 12.58 5.55
CA THR A 34 -0.09 12.01 6.87
C THR A 34 -1.43 11.66 7.48
N LEU A 35 -1.67 10.38 7.73
CA LEU A 35 -2.92 9.86 8.28
C LEU A 35 -2.66 9.17 9.61
N THR A 36 -3.62 9.27 10.52
CA THR A 36 -3.61 8.50 11.77
C THR A 36 -4.67 7.42 11.69
N PHE A 37 -4.21 6.17 11.54
CA PHE A 37 -5.08 5.01 11.60
C PHE A 37 -5.28 4.57 13.05
N SER A 38 -6.46 4.06 13.37
CA SER A 38 -6.80 3.57 14.71
C SER A 38 -7.51 2.21 14.65
N ARG A 39 -7.27 1.34 15.63
CA ARG A 39 -8.01 0.09 15.84
C ARG A 39 -8.04 -0.23 17.32
N GLY A 40 -9.19 -0.03 17.97
CA GLY A 40 -9.28 -0.08 19.43
C GLY A 40 -8.38 1.00 20.05
N GLU A 41 -7.48 0.61 20.96
CA GLU A 41 -6.53 1.52 21.62
C GLU A 41 -5.25 1.77 20.81
N HIS A 42 -5.04 1.03 19.71
CA HIS A 42 -3.83 1.15 18.91
C HIS A 42 -3.96 2.25 17.84
N THR A 43 -2.91 3.05 17.68
CA THR A 43 -2.83 4.13 16.69
C THR A 43 -1.54 4.05 15.88
N TRP A 44 -1.63 4.40 14.60
CA TRP A 44 -0.49 4.47 13.67
C TRP A 44 -0.55 5.77 12.89
N GLU A 45 0.38 6.67 13.15
CA GLU A 45 0.61 7.84 12.30
C GLU A 45 1.53 7.44 11.16
N VAL A 46 1.06 7.61 9.92
CA VAL A 46 1.78 7.17 8.73
C VAL A 46 1.79 8.23 7.63
N ARG A 47 2.94 8.41 7.02
CA ARG A 47 3.10 9.09 5.74
C ARG A 47 2.65 8.13 4.65
N CYS A 48 1.65 8.52 3.87
CA CYS A 48 1.01 7.62 2.94
C CYS A 48 0.53 8.29 1.65
N SER A 49 0.13 7.44 0.71
CA SER A 49 -0.57 7.80 -0.50
C SER A 49 -1.77 6.90 -0.69
N VAL A 50 -2.90 7.51 -0.99
CA VAL A 50 -4.16 6.82 -1.26
C VAL A 50 -4.49 7.03 -2.73
N GLN A 51 -4.61 5.93 -3.47
CA GLN A 51 -4.87 5.98 -4.91
C GLN A 51 -6.25 5.43 -5.24
N ASP A 52 -7.00 6.22 -6.01
CA ASP A 52 -8.29 5.81 -6.56
C ASP A 52 -8.10 4.72 -7.62
N PRO A 53 -9.05 3.77 -7.74
CA PRO A 53 -8.94 2.66 -8.67
C PRO A 53 -8.85 3.13 -10.13
N GLN A 54 -9.45 4.27 -10.46
CA GLN A 54 -9.42 4.86 -11.81
C GLN A 54 -8.03 5.36 -12.23
N LYS A 55 -7.13 5.62 -11.27
CA LYS A 55 -5.76 6.10 -11.53
C LYS A 55 -4.75 4.96 -11.65
N LEU A 56 -5.22 3.71 -11.52
CA LEU A 56 -4.37 2.53 -11.55
C LEU A 56 -4.24 1.99 -12.97
N ARG A 57 -3.15 1.25 -13.19
CA ARG A 57 -2.94 0.50 -14.43
C ARG A 57 -3.96 -0.65 -14.54
N PRO A 58 -4.32 -1.09 -15.76
CA PRO A 58 -5.35 -2.13 -15.96
C PRO A 58 -5.11 -3.41 -15.16
N ASP A 59 -3.86 -3.85 -14.99
CA ASP A 59 -3.51 -5.04 -14.21
C ASP A 59 -3.86 -4.89 -12.72
N ALA A 60 -3.63 -3.70 -12.16
CA ALA A 60 -3.94 -3.40 -10.77
C ALA A 60 -5.45 -3.23 -10.56
N VAL A 61 -6.17 -2.69 -11.54
CA VAL A 61 -7.64 -2.62 -11.53
C VAL A 61 -8.24 -4.02 -11.52
N ALA A 62 -7.78 -4.92 -12.37
CA ALA A 62 -8.28 -6.30 -12.42
C ALA A 62 -8.10 -7.03 -11.07
N ARG A 63 -6.94 -6.83 -10.40
CA ARG A 63 -6.70 -7.39 -9.06
C ARG A 63 -7.68 -6.84 -8.02
N LEU A 64 -7.93 -5.52 -8.01
CA LEU A 64 -8.91 -4.90 -7.11
C LEU A 64 -10.34 -5.39 -7.37
N GLN A 65 -10.71 -5.59 -8.63
CA GLN A 65 -12.01 -6.14 -8.98
C GLN A 65 -12.17 -7.57 -8.47
N ALA A 66 -11.12 -8.39 -8.56
CA ALA A 66 -11.13 -9.73 -7.98
C ALA A 66 -11.29 -9.67 -6.45
N THR A 67 -10.52 -8.81 -5.76
CA THR A 67 -10.67 -8.60 -4.31
C THR A 67 -12.09 -8.14 -3.94
N ALA A 68 -12.68 -7.21 -4.70
CA ALA A 68 -14.05 -6.77 -4.46
C ALA A 68 -15.06 -7.91 -4.65
N ALA A 69 -14.86 -8.80 -5.61
CA ALA A 69 -15.74 -9.95 -5.82
C ALA A 69 -15.69 -10.99 -4.68
N GLU A 70 -14.58 -11.05 -3.93
CA GLU A 70 -14.43 -11.90 -2.75
C GLU A 70 -15.03 -11.28 -1.48
N LEU A 71 -15.31 -9.97 -1.50
CA LEU A 71 -15.82 -9.21 -0.37
C LEU A 71 -17.30 -8.90 -0.56
N ASP A 72 -18.15 -9.50 0.28
CA ASP A 72 -19.58 -9.26 0.19
C ASP A 72 -19.94 -7.79 0.45
N GLY A 73 -20.78 -7.22 -0.42
CA GLY A 73 -21.23 -5.84 -0.34
C GLY A 73 -20.18 -4.75 -0.63
N VAL A 74 -18.98 -5.08 -1.14
CA VAL A 74 -17.95 -4.08 -1.46
C VAL A 74 -17.85 -3.83 -2.97
N SER A 75 -18.07 -2.58 -3.39
CA SER A 75 -17.80 -2.17 -4.76
C SER A 75 -16.31 -1.90 -4.98
N TYR A 76 -15.77 -2.33 -6.12
CA TYR A 76 -14.38 -2.01 -6.48
C TYR A 76 -14.12 -0.49 -6.54
N ARG A 77 -15.17 0.33 -6.76
CA ARG A 77 -15.08 1.79 -6.76
C ARG A 77 -14.82 2.38 -5.37
N ASP A 78 -15.13 1.62 -4.33
CA ASP A 78 -14.88 2.00 -2.94
C ASP A 78 -13.53 1.49 -2.45
N LEU A 79 -12.87 0.60 -3.19
CA LEU A 79 -11.51 0.20 -2.86
C LEU A 79 -10.49 1.30 -3.19
N ARG A 80 -9.42 1.36 -2.41
CA ARG A 80 -8.28 2.26 -2.56
C ARG A 80 -7.00 1.47 -2.42
N VAL A 81 -5.95 1.88 -3.14
CA VAL A 81 -4.60 1.37 -2.91
C VAL A 81 -3.89 2.31 -1.96
N LEU A 82 -3.50 1.78 -0.81
CA LEU A 82 -2.74 2.49 0.21
C LEU A 82 -1.26 2.17 0.05
N LYS A 83 -0.40 3.19 0.06
CA LYS A 83 1.06 3.04 0.14
C LYS A 83 1.52 3.76 1.39
N VAL A 84 2.25 3.08 2.24
CA VAL A 84 2.84 3.65 3.46
C VAL A 84 4.34 3.79 3.28
N HIS A 85 4.91 4.85 3.83
CA HIS A 85 6.34 5.08 3.84
C HIS A 85 7.06 3.90 4.51
N PRO A 86 8.18 3.42 3.96
CA PRO A 86 8.83 2.19 4.44
C PRO A 86 9.37 2.28 5.87
N GLU A 87 9.60 3.49 6.38
CA GLU A 87 10.04 3.72 7.76
C GLU A 87 8.90 3.79 8.77
N ASP A 88 7.65 3.93 8.31
CA ASP A 88 6.52 4.08 9.21
C ASP A 88 5.93 2.71 9.57
N THR A 89 5.43 2.59 10.80
CA THR A 89 4.81 1.33 11.24
C THR A 89 3.46 1.17 10.56
N MET A 90 3.30 0.09 9.79
CA MET A 90 2.05 -0.14 9.07
C MET A 90 0.88 -0.42 10.01
N PRO A 91 -0.29 0.17 9.74
CA PRO A 91 -1.50 -0.16 10.47
C PRO A 91 -1.97 -1.57 10.15
N PHE A 92 -2.56 -2.24 11.14
CA PHE A 92 -3.11 -3.57 10.95
C PHE A 92 -4.39 -3.55 10.10
N PRO A 93 -4.75 -4.67 9.45
CA PRO A 93 -6.10 -4.86 8.90
C PRO A 93 -7.19 -4.49 9.92
N GLY A 94 -8.28 -3.89 9.44
CA GLY A 94 -9.37 -3.34 10.23
C GLY A 94 -9.07 -1.98 10.89
N ALA A 95 -7.86 -1.43 10.74
CA ALA A 95 -7.57 -0.08 11.22
C ALA A 95 -8.19 0.98 10.29
N THR A 96 -8.70 2.06 10.89
CA THR A 96 -9.47 3.09 10.19
C THR A 96 -8.87 4.48 10.35
N SER A 97 -9.00 5.31 9.32
CA SER A 97 -8.69 6.74 9.34
C SER A 97 -9.81 7.51 8.63
N PRO A 98 -10.17 8.72 9.09
CA PRO A 98 -10.95 9.64 8.28
C PRO A 98 -10.25 9.88 6.94
N TRP A 99 -11.01 9.86 5.84
CA TRP A 99 -10.51 10.11 4.50
C TRP A 99 -11.61 10.63 3.59
N ASP A 100 -11.38 11.81 3.00
CA ASP A 100 -12.33 12.48 2.11
C ASP A 100 -13.73 12.61 2.78
N ASP A 101 -14.78 12.07 2.17
CA ASP A 101 -16.16 12.08 2.65
C ASP A 101 -16.54 10.84 3.48
N GLY A 102 -15.55 10.04 3.91
CA GLY A 102 -15.81 8.77 4.59
C GLY A 102 -14.69 8.29 5.51
N THR A 103 -14.70 6.98 5.74
CA THR A 103 -13.72 6.28 6.57
C THR A 103 -12.96 5.27 5.73
N LEU A 104 -11.64 5.41 5.70
CA LEU A 104 -10.75 4.46 5.04
C LEU A 104 -10.39 3.34 6.02
N GLU A 105 -10.79 2.11 5.71
CA GLU A 105 -10.49 0.92 6.48
C GLU A 105 -9.46 0.06 5.73
N VAL A 106 -8.37 -0.32 6.40
CA VAL A 106 -7.36 -1.23 5.85
C VAL A 106 -7.92 -2.65 5.78
N LEU A 107 -7.90 -3.27 4.61
CA LEU A 107 -8.37 -4.65 4.44
C LEU A 107 -7.21 -5.65 4.54
N ASP A 108 -6.16 -5.43 3.74
CA ASP A 108 -5.00 -6.33 3.70
C ASP A 108 -3.76 -5.62 3.12
N TRP A 109 -2.59 -6.25 3.27
CA TRP A 109 -1.31 -5.80 2.77
C TRP A 109 -0.67 -6.80 1.81
N SER A 110 -0.10 -6.30 0.73
CA SER A 110 0.78 -7.09 -0.12
C SER A 110 2.04 -7.53 0.64
N GLN A 111 2.71 -8.54 0.09
CA GLN A 111 4.11 -8.78 0.44
C GLN A 111 4.96 -7.54 0.12
N ALA A 112 6.07 -7.38 0.85
CA ALA A 112 7.05 -6.34 0.55
C ALA A 112 7.69 -6.62 -0.81
N SER A 113 7.85 -5.57 -1.61
CA SER A 113 8.66 -5.65 -2.82
C SER A 113 10.09 -6.02 -2.44
N ASP A 114 10.63 -7.06 -3.07
CA ASP A 114 12.01 -7.49 -2.92
C ASP A 114 13.04 -6.49 -3.49
N PHE A 115 12.57 -5.38 -4.07
CA PHE A 115 13.39 -4.36 -4.70
C PHE A 115 13.34 -3.01 -4.00
N THR A 116 12.16 -2.61 -3.49
CA THR A 116 11.95 -1.31 -2.84
C THR A 116 11.57 -1.42 -1.36
N ASP A 117 11.36 -2.64 -0.85
CA ASP A 117 10.77 -2.94 0.46
C ASP A 117 9.36 -2.34 0.69
N LEU A 118 8.79 -1.70 -0.33
CA LEU A 118 7.47 -1.11 -0.26
C LEU A 118 6.39 -2.19 -0.22
N ARG A 119 5.37 -1.93 0.60
CA ARG A 119 4.12 -2.68 0.63
C ARG A 119 2.99 -1.81 0.12
N THR A 120 2.05 -2.45 -0.58
CA THR A 120 0.81 -1.82 -1.01
C THR A 120 -0.34 -2.47 -0.27
N GLY A 121 -1.17 -1.68 0.39
CA GLY A 121 -2.38 -2.14 1.05
C GLY A 121 -3.59 -1.96 0.15
N THR A 122 -4.58 -2.82 0.34
CA THR A 122 -5.94 -2.58 -0.13
C THR A 122 -6.74 -2.03 1.04
N ALA A 123 -7.44 -0.93 0.82
CA ALA A 123 -8.34 -0.33 1.79
C ALA A 123 -9.72 -0.13 1.17
N VAL A 124 -10.78 -0.10 1.98
CA VAL A 124 -12.13 0.25 1.56
C VAL A 124 -12.50 1.61 2.12
N LEU A 125 -13.04 2.48 1.27
CA LEU A 125 -13.64 3.75 1.66
C LEU A 125 -15.12 3.50 1.95
N ARG A 126 -15.50 3.53 3.22
CA ARG A 126 -16.89 3.43 3.65
C ARG A 126 -17.49 4.82 3.81
N ARG A 127 -18.63 5.04 3.16
CA ARG A 127 -19.44 6.24 3.32
C ARG A 127 -20.64 5.94 4.21
N PRO A 128 -21.11 6.92 5.01
CA PRO A 128 -22.32 6.79 5.80
C PRO A 128 -23.58 6.62 4.93
#